data_AF-A0A8C4UVY9-F1
#
_entry.id   AF-A0A8C4UVY9-F1
#
_cell.length_a   1.000
_cell.length_b   1.000
_cell.length_c   1.000
_cell.angle_alpha   90.00
_cell.angle_beta   90.00
_cell.angle_gamma   90.00
#
_symmetry.space_group_name_H-M   'P 1'
#
loop_
_entity.id
_entity.type
_entity.pdbx_description
1 polymer ?
#
loop_
_entity_poly.entity_id
_entity_poly.type
_entity_poly.pdbx_seq_one_letter_code
_entity_poly.pdbx_strand_id
1 'polypeptide(L)'
;PIFHLLENIGFDTVVGYLEAIIIDDDFQLTQRTFMEKHYREFDDSEEYKLIYTFIFNEYISIVKKYMEEKLLNLIPGFDMTAFTMSLQQHKDEMASELFDMLLTFTDFPAFKEMFLDYKAEKEGQSLDLSSGLVVTSLNK
;
A
#
# COMPACT_ATOMS: atom_id res chain seq x y z
N PRO A 1 32.56 -17.81 -5.82
CA PRO A 1 32.33 -16.42 -6.27
C PRO A 1 30.89 -16.01 -5.96
N ILE A 2 30.72 -15.15 -4.96
CA ILE A 2 29.42 -14.73 -4.40
C ILE A 2 28.59 -13.93 -5.45
N PHE A 3 29.23 -13.48 -6.53
CA PHE A 3 28.63 -12.75 -7.63
C PHE A 3 27.57 -13.53 -8.45
N HIS A 4 27.51 -14.86 -8.38
CA HIS A 4 26.45 -15.65 -9.04
C HIS A 4 25.19 -15.89 -8.19
N LEU A 5 25.21 -15.52 -6.90
CA LEU A 5 24.01 -15.61 -6.04
C LEU A 5 23.10 -14.38 -6.16
N LEU A 6 23.60 -13.28 -6.72
CA LEU A 6 22.85 -12.04 -6.94
C LEU A 6 22.15 -11.99 -8.32
N GLU A 7 22.40 -12.98 -9.18
CA GLU A 7 21.84 -13.07 -10.54
C GLU A 7 20.45 -13.75 -10.57
N ASN A 8 19.90 -14.16 -9.42
CA ASN A 8 18.78 -15.11 -9.33
C ASN A 8 17.69 -14.75 -8.32
N ILE A 9 17.56 -13.48 -7.95
CA ILE A 9 16.31 -13.03 -7.36
C ILE A 9 15.52 -12.47 -8.53
N GLY A 10 14.79 -13.35 -9.21
CA GLY A 10 13.99 -12.98 -10.37
C GLY A 10 13.02 -11.86 -9.99
N PHE A 11 12.62 -11.06 -10.97
CA PHE A 11 11.61 -10.01 -10.79
C PHE A 11 10.37 -10.53 -10.04
N ASP A 12 9.91 -11.74 -10.38
CA ASP A 12 8.82 -12.46 -9.71
C ASP A 12 9.04 -12.70 -8.21
N THR A 13 10.29 -12.90 -7.79
CA THR A 13 10.62 -13.09 -6.37
C THR A 13 10.50 -11.78 -5.60
N VAL A 14 10.95 -10.66 -6.20
CA VAL A 14 10.79 -9.33 -5.61
C VAL A 14 9.32 -8.92 -5.56
N VAL A 15 8.55 -9.25 -6.60
CA VAL A 15 7.08 -9.11 -6.64
C VAL A 15 6.45 -9.85 -5.47
N GLY A 16 6.78 -11.13 -5.26
CA GLY A 16 6.25 -11.90 -4.14
C GLY A 16 6.61 -11.34 -2.76
N TYR A 17 7.80 -10.74 -2.61
CA TYR A 17 8.15 -10.04 -1.38
C TYR A 17 7.34 -8.75 -1.18
N LEU A 18 7.05 -8.01 -2.25
CA LEU A 18 6.17 -6.84 -2.17
C LEU A 18 4.75 -7.21 -1.75
N GLU A 19 4.19 -8.28 -2.31
CA GLU A 19 2.89 -8.80 -1.88
C GLU A 19 2.90 -9.12 -0.39
N ALA A 20 3.92 -9.85 0.07
CA ALA A 20 4.09 -10.20 1.47
C ALA A 20 4.22 -8.96 2.38
N ILE A 21 4.92 -7.91 1.93
CA ILE A 21 5.08 -6.66 2.68
C ILE A 21 3.75 -5.91 2.80
N ILE A 22 2.91 -5.90 1.76
CA ILE A 22 1.65 -5.14 1.79
C ILE A 22 0.60 -5.81 2.68
N ILE A 23 0.56 -7.15 2.71
CA ILE A 23 -0.33 -7.92 3.58
C ILE A 23 0.21 -8.09 5.01
N ASP A 24 1.42 -7.60 5.28
CA ASP A 24 2.09 -7.74 6.57
C ASP A 24 1.36 -6.95 7.67
N ASP A 25 1.16 -7.59 8.83
CA ASP A 25 0.46 -6.98 9.96
C ASP A 25 1.17 -5.71 10.47
N ASP A 26 2.50 -5.64 10.43
CA ASP A 26 3.25 -4.46 10.87
C ASP A 26 3.05 -3.29 9.89
N PHE A 27 2.92 -3.56 8.59
CA PHE A 27 2.61 -2.54 7.59
C PHE A 27 1.20 -1.97 7.82
N GLN A 28 0.22 -2.86 7.99
CA GLN A 28 -1.17 -2.47 8.29
C GLN A 28 -1.29 -1.71 9.62
N LEU A 29 -0.52 -2.10 10.64
CA LEU A 29 -0.44 -1.37 11.91
C LEU A 29 0.19 0.01 11.74
N THR A 30 1.24 0.12 10.92
CA THR A 30 1.91 1.40 10.61
C THR A 30 0.93 2.35 9.90
N GLN A 31 0.20 1.86 8.89
CA GLN A 31 -0.84 2.63 8.22
C GLN A 31 -1.92 3.08 9.21
N ARG A 32 -2.49 2.16 10.00
CA ARG A 32 -3.52 2.50 11.00
C ARG A 32 -3.04 3.52 12.03
N THR A 33 -1.79 3.41 12.50
CA THR A 33 -1.20 4.37 13.45
C THR A 33 -1.06 5.75 12.83
N PHE A 34 -0.63 5.81 11.57
CA PHE A 34 -0.54 7.05 10.80
C PHE A 34 -1.93 7.67 10.61
N MET A 35 -2.93 6.86 10.27
CA MET A 35 -4.30 7.30 10.09
C MET A 35 -4.91 7.83 11.38
N GLU A 36 -4.76 7.13 12.50
CA GLU A 36 -5.22 7.57 13.83
C GLU A 36 -4.68 8.96 14.21
N LYS A 37 -3.43 9.27 13.81
CA LYS A 37 -2.81 10.58 14.07
C LYS A 37 -3.42 11.71 13.24
N HIS A 38 -3.91 11.42 12.03
CA HIS A 38 -4.25 12.44 11.03
C HIS A 38 -5.72 12.47 10.59
N TYR A 39 -6.55 11.48 10.95
CA TYR A 39 -7.92 11.35 10.42
C TYR A 39 -8.83 12.54 10.68
N ARG A 40 -8.59 13.30 11.76
CA ARG A 40 -9.38 14.48 12.11
C ARG A 40 -9.17 15.66 11.17
N GLU A 41 -8.04 15.71 10.48
CA GLU A 41 -7.73 16.78 9.54
C GLU A 41 -8.58 16.68 8.28
N PHE A 42 -8.97 15.47 7.90
CA PHE A 42 -9.74 15.16 6.69
C PHE A 42 -11.24 15.39 6.89
N ASP A 43 -11.85 15.92 5.84
CA ASP A 43 -13.29 16.07 5.70
C ASP A 43 -13.73 15.72 4.27
N ASP A 44 -15.04 15.46 4.16
CA ASP A 44 -15.73 15.06 2.94
C ASP A 44 -15.99 16.25 1.98
N SER A 45 -15.30 17.39 2.15
CA SER A 45 -15.42 18.49 1.20
C SER A 45 -14.60 18.21 -0.06
N GLU A 46 -15.07 18.69 -1.20
CA GLU A 46 -14.30 18.62 -2.46
C GLU A 46 -13.04 19.51 -2.43
N GLU A 47 -12.94 20.44 -1.47
CA GLU A 47 -11.80 21.35 -1.34
C GLU A 47 -10.58 20.66 -0.70
N TYR A 48 -9.44 20.71 -1.39
CA TYR A 48 -8.19 20.19 -0.85
C TYR A 48 -7.50 21.22 0.04
N LYS A 49 -7.38 20.90 1.33
CA LYS A 49 -6.59 21.71 2.26
C LYS A 49 -5.10 21.54 1.97
N LEU A 50 -4.32 22.61 2.14
CA LEU A 50 -2.85 22.55 2.02
C LEU A 50 -2.21 21.50 2.95
N ILE A 51 -2.82 21.26 4.12
CA ILE A 51 -2.35 20.26 5.07
C ILE A 51 -2.43 18.83 4.49
N TYR A 52 -3.38 18.54 3.59
CA TYR A 52 -3.50 17.21 2.98
C TYR A 52 -2.25 16.86 2.17
N THR A 53 -1.68 17.82 1.45
CA THR A 53 -0.43 17.62 0.70
C THR A 53 0.74 17.30 1.63
N PHE A 54 0.81 17.95 2.80
CA PHE A 54 1.85 17.67 3.78
C PHE A 54 1.72 16.25 4.35
N ILE A 55 0.51 15.88 4.78
CA ILE A 55 0.22 14.55 5.33
C ILE A 55 0.44 13.47 4.26
N PHE A 56 0.04 13.72 3.01
CA PHE A 56 0.26 12.79 1.91
C PHE A 56 1.74 12.55 1.64
N ASN A 57 2.57 13.61 1.60
CA ASN A 57 4.01 13.42 1.43
C ASN A 57 4.66 12.67 2.60
N GLU A 58 4.21 12.92 3.83
CA GLU A 58 4.65 12.16 5.02
C GLU A 58 4.29 10.68 4.87
N TYR A 59 3.05 10.38 4.45
CA TYR A 59 2.57 9.02 4.19
C TYR A 59 3.42 8.31 3.13
N ILE A 60 3.63 8.95 1.97
CA ILE A 60 4.46 8.41 0.89
C ILE A 60 5.86 8.11 1.39
N SER A 61 6.45 8.99 2.20
CA SER A 61 7.77 8.77 2.77
C SER A 61 7.81 7.56 3.70
N ILE A 62 6.76 7.36 4.52
CA ILE A 62 6.66 6.21 5.42
C ILE A 62 6.53 4.92 4.63
N VAL A 63 5.62 4.86 3.66
CA VAL A 63 5.40 3.66 2.82
C VAL A 63 6.67 3.30 2.04
N LYS A 64 7.29 4.28 1.36
CA LYS A 64 8.53 4.05 0.60
C LYS A 64 9.66 3.55 1.49
N LYS A 65 9.87 4.19 2.64
CA LYS A 65 10.93 3.80 3.57
C LYS A 65 10.69 2.40 4.11
N TYR A 66 9.46 2.08 4.48
CA TYR A 66 9.10 0.76 5.00
C TYR A 66 9.36 -0.34 3.96
N MET A 67 8.93 -0.12 2.70
CA MET A 67 9.18 -1.05 1.60
C MET A 67 10.67 -1.22 1.34
N GLU A 68 11.43 -0.12 1.27
CA GLU A 68 12.87 -0.14 1.04
C GLU A 68 13.61 -0.90 2.15
N GLU A 69 13.31 -0.61 3.42
CA GLU A 69 13.94 -1.28 4.56
C GLU A 69 13.61 -2.79 4.59
N LYS A 70 12.36 -3.18 4.30
CA LYS A 70 12.00 -4.60 4.22
C LYS A 70 12.72 -5.30 3.07
N LEU A 71 12.76 -4.71 1.88
CA LEU A 71 13.45 -5.28 0.73
C LEU A 71 14.96 -5.41 0.95
N LEU A 72 15.60 -4.39 1.54
CA LEU A 72 17.03 -4.44 1.90
C LEU A 72 17.35 -5.52 2.95
N ASN A 73 16.44 -5.74 3.89
CA ASN A 73 16.59 -6.78 4.90
C ASN A 73 16.40 -8.19 4.33
N LEU A 74 15.48 -8.35 3.37
CA LEU A 74 15.20 -9.63 2.71
C LEU A 74 16.25 -9.98 1.65
N ILE A 75 16.80 -8.98 0.97
CA ILE A 75 17.71 -9.13 -0.16
C ILE A 75 19.03 -8.41 0.14
N PRO A 76 20.08 -9.15 0.55
CA PRO A 76 21.39 -8.56 0.78
C PRO A 76 21.95 -7.93 -0.49
N GLY A 77 22.26 -6.64 -0.45
CA GLY A 77 22.77 -5.90 -1.61
C GLY A 77 21.70 -5.48 -2.61
N PHE A 78 20.43 -5.45 -2.21
CA PHE A 78 19.35 -4.92 -3.03
C PHE A 78 19.62 -3.48 -3.49
N ASP A 79 19.42 -3.23 -4.78
CA ASP A 79 19.53 -1.91 -5.37
C ASP A 79 18.13 -1.42 -5.78
N MET A 80 17.62 -0.45 -5.02
CA MET A 80 16.28 0.12 -5.25
C MET A 80 16.17 0.86 -6.60
N THR A 81 17.28 1.40 -7.10
CA THR A 81 17.31 2.13 -8.38
C THR A 81 17.17 1.15 -9.54
N ALA A 82 17.94 0.06 -9.52
CA ALA A 82 17.86 -1.02 -10.47
C ALA A 82 16.47 -1.66 -10.45
N PHE A 83 15.90 -1.88 -9.26
CA PHE A 83 14.54 -2.40 -9.13
C PHE A 83 13.50 -1.47 -9.76
N THR A 84 13.56 -0.16 -9.49
CA THR A 84 12.61 0.81 -10.07
C THR A 84 12.71 0.85 -11.60
N MET A 85 13.92 0.75 -12.15
CA MET A 85 14.13 0.64 -13.60
C MET A 85 13.53 -0.65 -14.17
N SER A 86 13.78 -1.80 -13.53
CA SER A 86 13.17 -3.08 -13.91
C SER A 86 11.64 -3.02 -13.82
N LEU A 87 11.08 -2.40 -12.78
CA LEU A 87 9.64 -2.27 -12.60
C LEU A 87 8.97 -1.42 -13.69
N GLN A 88 9.68 -0.42 -14.23
CA GLN A 88 9.21 0.33 -15.41
C GLN A 88 9.29 -0.47 -16.72
N GLN A 89 10.30 -1.33 -16.86
CA GLN A 89 10.52 -2.15 -18.06
C GLN A 89 9.61 -3.38 -18.11
N HIS A 90 9.27 -3.95 -16.96
CA HIS A 90 8.47 -5.16 -16.79
C HIS A 90 7.06 -4.86 -16.28
N LYS A 91 6.57 -3.62 -16.49
CA LYS A 91 5.24 -3.18 -16.05
C LYS A 91 4.12 -4.10 -16.56
N ASP A 92 4.28 -4.66 -17.76
CA ASP A 92 3.32 -5.58 -18.39
C ASP A 92 3.41 -7.04 -17.87
N GLU A 93 4.47 -7.38 -17.12
CA GLU A 93 4.71 -8.72 -16.56
C GLU A 93 4.32 -8.83 -15.07
N MET A 94 4.19 -7.69 -14.36
CA MET A 94 3.62 -7.71 -13.01
C MET A 94 2.15 -8.14 -13.05
N ALA A 95 1.72 -8.89 -12.03
CA ALA A 95 0.31 -9.07 -11.77
C ALA A 95 -0.34 -7.68 -11.65
N SER A 96 -1.27 -7.36 -12.56
CA SER A 96 -1.93 -6.05 -12.63
C SER A 96 -2.42 -5.61 -11.26
N GLU A 97 -2.95 -6.55 -10.47
CA GLU A 97 -3.46 -6.30 -9.12
C GLU A 97 -2.43 -5.72 -8.14
N LEU A 98 -1.19 -6.21 -8.14
CA LEU A 98 -0.14 -5.71 -7.24
C LEU A 98 0.29 -4.31 -7.69
N PHE A 99 0.46 -4.12 -9.00
CA PHE A 99 0.85 -2.82 -9.55
C PHE A 99 -0.24 -1.77 -9.28
N ASP A 100 -1.51 -2.11 -9.49
CA ASP A 100 -2.66 -1.26 -9.17
C ASP A 100 -2.68 -0.94 -7.66
N MET A 101 -2.40 -1.91 -6.80
CA MET A 101 -2.28 -1.71 -5.36
C MET A 101 -1.13 -0.75 -5.00
N LEU A 102 0.06 -0.91 -5.59
CA LEU A 102 1.17 0.02 -5.38
C LEU A 102 0.85 1.44 -5.87
N LEU A 103 0.15 1.55 -7.00
CA LEU A 103 -0.30 2.84 -7.52
C LEU A 103 -1.26 3.54 -6.55
N THR A 104 -2.16 2.80 -5.90
CA THR A 104 -3.11 3.39 -4.94
C THR A 104 -2.40 4.07 -3.77
N PHE A 105 -1.22 3.61 -3.35
CA PHE A 105 -0.44 4.30 -2.32
C PHE A 105 0.03 5.69 -2.77
N THR A 106 0.25 5.88 -4.07
CA THR A 106 0.67 7.15 -4.69
C THR A 106 -0.49 7.95 -5.27
N ASP A 107 -1.71 7.44 -5.19
CA ASP A 107 -2.90 8.11 -5.68
C ASP A 107 -3.52 8.95 -4.56
N PHE A 108 -3.53 10.26 -4.76
CA PHE A 108 -4.02 11.19 -3.75
C PHE A 108 -5.54 11.09 -3.50
N PRO A 109 -6.40 10.92 -4.53
CA PRO A 109 -7.82 10.62 -4.33
C PRO A 109 -8.06 9.36 -3.49
N ALA A 110 -7.43 8.23 -3.82
CA ALA A 110 -7.56 6.98 -3.06
C ALA A 110 -7.05 7.14 -1.62
N PHE A 111 -5.95 7.87 -1.44
CA PHE A 111 -5.43 8.20 -0.11
C PHE A 111 -6.44 9.01 0.72
N LYS A 112 -7.12 10.00 0.13
CA LYS A 112 -8.14 10.80 0.83
C LYS A 112 -9.34 9.93 1.21
N GLU A 113 -9.86 9.13 0.28
CA GLU A 113 -10.97 8.19 0.52
C GLU A 113 -10.64 7.25 1.68
N MET A 114 -9.44 6.66 1.70
CA MET A 114 -8.97 5.78 2.79
C MET A 114 -9.07 6.47 4.16
N PHE A 115 -8.73 7.77 4.24
CA PHE A 115 -8.86 8.55 5.47
C PHE A 115 -10.31 8.85 5.87
N LEU A 116 -11.18 9.09 4.90
CA LEU A 116 -12.61 9.31 5.13
C LEU A 116 -13.30 8.02 5.62
N ASP A 117 -13.00 6.88 5.00
CA ASP A 117 -13.49 5.56 5.42
C ASP A 117 -13.07 5.26 6.86
N TYR A 118 -11.80 5.48 7.18
CA TYR A 118 -11.30 5.26 8.54
C TYR A 118 -11.95 6.20 9.56
N LYS A 119 -12.16 7.46 9.20
CA LYS A 119 -12.89 8.42 10.04
C LYS A 119 -14.33 7.95 10.27
N ALA A 120 -15.02 7.51 9.22
CA ALA A 120 -16.39 7.00 9.32
C ALA A 120 -16.48 5.76 10.22
N GLU A 121 -15.52 4.83 10.11
CA GLU A 121 -15.41 3.67 11.00
C GLU A 121 -15.22 4.10 12.47
N LYS A 122 -14.29 5.03 12.73
CA LYS A 122 -13.99 5.52 14.08
C LYS A 122 -15.12 6.30 14.72
N GLU A 123 -15.84 7.07 13.93
CA GLU A 123 -16.96 7.89 14.40
C GLU A 123 -18.28 7.12 14.45
N GLY A 124 -18.26 5.81 14.14
CA GLY A 124 -19.45 4.96 14.14
C GLY A 124 -20.45 5.31 13.04
N GLN A 125 -19.98 5.97 11.98
CA GLN A 125 -20.73 6.28 10.77
C GLN A 125 -20.57 5.19 9.68
N SER A 126 -19.71 4.19 9.92
CA SER A 126 -19.59 3.02 9.05
C SER A 126 -20.95 2.36 8.89
N LEU A 127 -21.39 2.25 7.63
CA LEU A 127 -22.53 1.44 7.24
C LEU A 127 -22.30 0.03 7.78
N ASP A 128 -23.20 -0.45 8.63
CA ASP A 128 -23.19 -1.82 9.11
C ASP A 128 -23.36 -2.79 7.92
N LEU A 129 -22.22 -3.21 7.34
CA LEU A 129 -22.16 -4.17 6.24
C LEU A 129 -22.64 -5.57 6.65
N SER A 130 -22.99 -5.80 7.92
CA SER A 130 -23.66 -7.05 8.36
C SER A 130 -25.02 -7.27 7.68
N SER A 131 -25.59 -6.23 7.08
CA SER A 131 -26.88 -6.27 6.37
C SER A 131 -26.81 -6.85 4.95
N GLY A 132 -25.63 -6.89 4.32
CA GLY A 132 -25.50 -7.03 2.87
C GLY A 132 -25.15 -8.43 2.34
N LEU A 133 -24.57 -9.30 3.15
CA LEU A 133 -24.11 -10.62 2.70
C LEU A 133 -25.08 -11.73 3.10
N VAL A 134 -26.31 -11.69 2.55
CA VAL A 134 -27.18 -12.88 2.56
C VAL A 134 -26.67 -13.83 1.48
N VAL A 135 -25.78 -14.75 1.87
CA VAL A 135 -25.43 -15.90 1.03
C VAL A 135 -26.64 -16.84 0.97
N THR A 136 -27.50 -16.67 -0.03
CA THR A 136 -28.48 -17.69 -0.38
C THR A 136 -27.75 -18.83 -1.08
N SER A 137 -27.49 -19.92 -0.36
CA SER A 137 -27.01 -21.16 -0.97
C SER A 137 -27.98 -21.61 -2.07
N LEU A 138 -27.52 -21.61 -3.32
CA LEU A 138 -28.28 -22.11 -4.45
C LEU A 138 -28.17 -23.65 -4.45
N ASN A 139 -29.12 -24.33 -3.79
CA ASN A 139 -29.27 -25.77 -3.92
C ASN A 139 -29.90 -26.11 -5.27
N LYS A 140 -29.21 -26.91 -6.10
CA LYS A 140 -29.85 -27.76 -7.10
C LYS A 140 -29.09 -29.05 -7.30
#